data_AF-A0A7S1KTD0-F1
#
_entry.id   AF-A0A7S1KTD0-F1
#
_cell.length_a   1.000
_cell.length_b   1.000
_cell.length_c   1.000
_cell.angle_alpha   90.00
_cell.angle_beta   90.00
_cell.angle_gamma   90.00
#
_symmetry.space_group_name_H-M   'P 1'
#
loop_
_entity.id
_entity.type
_entity.pdbx_description
1 polymer ?
#
loop_
_entity_poly.entity_id
_entity_poly.type
_entity_poly.pdbx_seq_one_letter_code
_entity_poly.pdbx_strand_id
1 'polypeptide(L)'
;MYLRDGASSIQVVKFSSGDNDEQSLELIKQMRNIPRESIIEVHGVLKESNVSSQQPVPSVKHLEVELESFELISESAEENALLVEDAMLSDVLLTQRQSAKPSSKQRDGSRGEVSTDVRLDNRVIDLRVPAHHSILRIQSKIGNLFREFLDKEGFVEIHSPKLVATASEGG
;
A
#
# COMPACT_ATOMS: atom_id res chain seq x y z
N MET A 1 7.83 3.46 12.27
CA MET A 1 7.25 2.48 11.33
C MET A 1 6.02 3.11 10.68
N TYR A 2 5.63 2.67 9.48
CA TYR A 2 4.41 3.12 8.82
C TYR A 2 3.38 2.00 8.81
N LEU A 3 2.18 2.30 9.30
CA LEU A 3 1.03 1.44 9.13
C LEU A 3 0.22 1.92 7.94
N ARG A 4 -0.28 0.96 7.16
CA ARG A 4 -1.16 1.24 6.01
C ARG A 4 -2.32 0.25 6.02
N ASP A 5 -3.51 0.79 5.84
CA ASP A 5 -4.72 0.04 5.50
C ASP A 5 -5.39 0.70 4.29
N GLY A 6 -5.34 0.02 3.15
CA GLY A 6 -5.80 0.54 1.87
C GLY A 6 -5.13 1.87 1.52
N ALA A 7 -5.93 2.94 1.43
CA ALA A 7 -5.45 4.29 1.12
C ALA A 7 -5.06 5.12 2.36
N SER A 8 -5.36 4.61 3.55
CA SER A 8 -5.06 5.26 4.82
C SER A 8 -3.74 4.77 5.38
N SER A 9 -2.95 5.69 5.91
CA SER A 9 -1.68 5.43 6.57
C SER A 9 -1.42 6.41 7.70
N ILE A 10 -0.74 5.90 8.73
CA ILE A 10 -0.37 6.63 9.94
C ILE A 10 1.05 6.24 10.38
N GLN A 11 1.75 7.19 11.00
CA GLN A 11 3.07 6.96 11.57
C GLN A 11 2.96 6.35 12.98
N VAL A 12 3.81 5.36 13.25
CA VAL A 12 4.00 4.78 14.59
C VAL A 12 5.43 5.05 15.04
N VAL A 13 5.57 5.58 16.26
CA VAL A 13 6.84 5.97 16.88
C VAL A 13 7.04 5.29 18.22
N LYS A 14 8.29 4.99 18.55
CA LYS A 14 8.74 4.61 19.89
C LYS A 14 10.05 5.33 20.16
N PHE A 15 10.12 6.07 21.26
CA PHE A 15 11.34 6.72 21.72
C PHE A 15 11.84 5.96 22.95
N SER A 16 13.16 5.80 23.11
CA SER A 16 13.71 5.30 24.38
C SER A 16 13.82 6.46 25.36
N SER A 17 13.22 6.30 26.54
CA SER A 17 13.28 7.32 27.60
C SER A 17 14.58 7.15 28.40
N GLY A 18 15.72 7.51 27.80
CA GLY A 18 17.05 7.47 28.45
C GLY A 18 17.73 6.08 28.49
N ASP A 19 18.92 6.03 29.12
CA ASP A 19 19.86 4.89 29.07
C ASP A 19 19.41 3.60 29.78
N ASN A 20 18.32 3.61 30.56
CA ASN A 20 17.85 2.47 31.35
C ASN A 20 16.54 1.83 30.85
N ASP A 21 16.07 2.19 29.66
CA ASP A 21 14.79 1.69 29.13
C ASP A 21 15.00 0.44 28.23
N GLU A 22 15.47 -0.65 28.83
CA GLU A 22 15.77 -1.91 28.14
C GLU A 22 14.56 -2.47 27.38
N GLN A 23 13.36 -2.33 27.94
CA GLN A 23 12.11 -2.79 27.32
C GLN A 23 11.82 -2.02 26.02
N SER A 24 11.96 -0.69 26.02
CA SER A 24 11.80 0.11 24.81
C SER A 24 12.87 -0.21 23.76
N LEU A 25 14.11 -0.47 24.18
CA LEU A 25 15.18 -0.88 23.25
C LEU A 25 14.92 -2.26 22.63
N GLU A 26 14.40 -3.21 23.40
CA GLU A 26 14.01 -4.53 22.89
C GLU A 26 12.84 -4.43 21.90
N LEU A 27 11.79 -3.68 22.24
CA LEU A 27 10.67 -3.41 21.33
C LEU A 27 11.15 -2.76 20.01
N ILE A 28 12.05 -1.78 20.07
CA ILE A 28 12.62 -1.14 18.87
C ILE A 28 13.41 -2.16 18.05
N LYS A 29 14.17 -3.07 18.68
CA LYS A 29 14.89 -4.13 17.97
C LYS A 29 13.94 -5.10 17.28
N GLN A 30 12.89 -5.54 17.98
CA GLN A 30 11.88 -6.44 17.41
C GLN A 30 11.16 -5.77 16.22
N MET A 31 10.78 -4.50 16.35
CA MET A 31 10.15 -3.75 15.26
C MET A 31 11.01 -3.64 14.00
N ARG A 32 12.34 -3.53 14.15
CA ARG A 32 13.25 -3.42 12.99
C ARG A 32 13.34 -4.72 12.19
N ASN A 33 13.01 -5.85 12.80
CA ASN A 33 13.10 -7.16 12.18
C ASN A 33 11.80 -7.59 11.49
N ILE A 34 10.71 -6.81 11.58
CA ILE A 34 9.45 -7.14 10.94
C ILE A 34 9.59 -6.96 9.41
N PRO A 35 9.35 -8.00 8.60
CA PRO A 35 9.36 -7.88 7.15
C PRO A 35 8.32 -6.88 6.67
N ARG A 36 8.61 -6.14 5.58
CA ARG A 36 7.65 -5.21 4.98
C ARG A 36 6.41 -5.96 4.49
N GLU A 37 5.25 -5.30 4.49
CA GLU A 37 3.95 -5.88 4.13
C GLU A 37 3.40 -6.94 5.11
N SER A 38 4.05 -7.14 6.27
CA SER A 38 3.50 -7.94 7.37
C SER A 38 2.27 -7.26 7.99
N ILE A 39 1.34 -8.08 8.48
CA ILE A 39 0.13 -7.63 9.17
C ILE A 39 0.40 -7.71 10.68
N ILE A 40 0.24 -6.58 11.34
CA ILE A 40 0.51 -6.43 12.77
C ILE A 40 -0.66 -5.72 13.46
N GLU A 41 -0.92 -6.12 14.69
CA GLU A 41 -1.74 -5.37 15.63
C GLU A 41 -0.84 -4.43 16.44
N VAL A 42 -1.28 -3.20 16.65
CA VAL A 42 -0.51 -2.17 17.35
C VAL A 42 -1.36 -1.57 18.45
N HIS A 43 -0.84 -1.59 19.68
CA HIS A 43 -1.41 -0.90 20.83
C HIS A 43 -0.55 0.31 21.17
N GLY A 44 -1.19 1.45 21.40
CA GLY A 44 -0.49 2.69 21.69
C GLY A 44 -1.42 3.88 21.86
N VAL A 45 -0.82 5.02 22.21
CA VAL A 45 -1.53 6.28 22.48
C VAL A 45 -1.36 7.22 21.30
N LEU A 46 -2.45 7.86 20.87
CA LEU A 46 -2.40 8.90 19.84
C LEU A 46 -1.81 10.19 20.41
N LYS A 47 -0.80 10.74 19.71
CA LYS A 47 -0.17 12.02 20.03
C LYS A 47 -0.20 12.94 18.81
N GLU A 48 -0.20 14.25 19.07
CA GLU A 48 -0.02 15.24 18.00
C GLU A 48 1.38 15.13 17.40
N SER A 49 1.45 15.16 16.07
CA SER A 49 2.71 15.06 15.35
C SER A 49 3.42 16.41 15.35
N ASN A 50 4.64 16.43 15.90
CA ASN A 50 5.49 17.62 15.95
C ASN A 50 6.47 17.71 14.75
N VAL A 51 6.44 16.75 13.82
CA VAL A 51 7.44 16.61 12.75
C VAL A 51 6.82 16.87 11.38
N SER A 52 7.14 18.03 10.80
CA SER A 52 6.66 18.46 9.49
C SER A 52 7.31 17.73 8.29
N SER A 53 8.34 16.90 8.52
CA SER A 53 9.20 16.33 7.47
C SER A 53 9.22 14.80 7.46
N GLN A 54 8.05 14.15 7.47
CA GLN A 54 7.96 12.69 7.34
C GLN A 54 7.97 12.29 5.86
N GLN A 55 8.93 11.46 5.46
CA GLN A 55 8.90 10.75 4.17
C GLN A 55 8.95 9.23 4.41
N PRO A 56 8.10 8.43 3.74
CA PRO A 56 6.93 8.82 2.94
C PRO A 56 5.87 9.57 3.78
N VAL A 57 5.16 10.52 3.17
CA VAL A 57 4.16 11.32 3.88
C VAL A 57 2.93 10.45 4.16
N PRO A 58 2.53 10.24 5.43
CA PRO A 58 1.32 9.48 5.73
C PRO A 58 0.08 10.26 5.34
N SER A 59 -1.04 9.55 5.15
CA SER A 59 -2.33 10.21 4.92
C SER A 59 -2.78 11.01 6.14
N VAL A 60 -2.50 10.50 7.35
CA VAL A 60 -2.76 11.17 8.63
C VAL A 60 -1.49 11.86 9.07
N LYS A 61 -1.44 13.19 8.92
CA LYS A 61 -0.23 14.00 9.19
C LYS A 61 -0.18 14.64 10.57
N HIS A 62 -1.35 14.85 11.17
CA HIS A 62 -1.51 15.60 12.42
C HIS A 62 -1.42 14.70 13.67
N LEU A 63 -1.46 13.38 13.49
CA LEU A 63 -1.40 12.40 14.57
C LEU A 63 -0.34 11.36 14.25
N GLU A 64 0.28 10.87 15.32
CA GLU A 64 1.11 9.67 15.32
C GLU A 64 0.74 8.78 16.51
N VAL A 65 1.05 7.50 16.40
CA VAL A 65 0.84 6.52 17.48
C VAL A 65 2.14 6.35 18.24
N GLU A 66 2.16 6.69 19.52
CA GLU A 66 3.23 6.26 20.43
C GLU A 66 2.98 4.80 20.83
N LEU A 67 3.90 3.94 20.44
CA LEU A 67 3.79 2.50 20.64
C LEU A 67 3.93 2.10 22.12
N GLU A 68 2.99 1.28 22.58
CA GLU A 68 3.07 0.56 23.86
C GLU A 68 3.47 -0.90 23.63
N SER A 69 2.79 -1.59 22.71
CA SER A 69 3.08 -2.97 22.32
C SER A 69 2.57 -3.26 20.90
N PHE A 70 3.00 -4.38 20.33
CA PHE A 70 2.48 -4.86 19.06
C PHE A 70 2.46 -6.40 19.03
N GLU A 71 1.60 -6.97 18.18
CA GLU A 71 1.53 -8.41 17.91
C GLU A 71 1.65 -8.65 16.40
N LEU A 72 2.44 -9.66 16.01
CA LEU A 72 2.57 -10.07 14.62
C LEU A 72 1.45 -11.07 14.27
N ILE A 73 0.47 -10.63 13.50
CA ILE A 73 -0.66 -11.47 13.07
C ILE A 73 -0.25 -12.36 11.90
N SER A 74 0.42 -11.77 10.90
CA SER A 74 0.87 -12.47 9.71
C SER A 74 2.18 -11.90 9.25
N GLU A 75 3.20 -12.75 9.25
CA GLU A 75 4.51 -12.42 8.70
C GLU A 75 4.47 -12.44 7.15
N SER A 76 5.13 -11.47 6.53
CA SER A 76 5.36 -11.43 5.09
C SER A 76 6.69 -12.09 4.73
N ALA A 77 6.85 -12.52 3.47
CA ALA A 77 8.13 -12.99 2.97
C ALA A 77 9.17 -11.86 2.96
N GLU A 78 10.42 -12.16 3.32
CA GLU A 78 11.50 -11.17 3.36
C GLU A 78 11.85 -10.62 1.97
N GLU A 79 11.76 -11.46 0.94
CA GLU A 79 12.04 -11.09 -0.46
C GLU A 79 10.75 -10.99 -1.27
N ASN A 80 10.09 -9.83 -1.19
CA ASN A 80 8.95 -9.53 -2.06
C ASN A 80 9.43 -9.05 -3.43
N ALA A 81 8.98 -9.73 -4.49
CA ALA A 81 9.31 -9.40 -5.89
C ALA A 81 8.82 -8.01 -6.33
N LEU A 82 7.81 -7.48 -5.64
CA LEU A 82 7.25 -6.15 -5.84
C LEU A 82 7.07 -5.48 -4.47
N LEU A 83 7.56 -4.26 -4.32
CA LEU A 83 7.26 -3.40 -3.18
C LEU A 83 6.20 -2.38 -3.54
N VAL A 84 5.27 -2.13 -2.62
CA VAL A 84 4.18 -1.18 -2.86
C VAL A 84 4.74 0.23 -3.06
N GLU A 85 5.80 0.62 -2.35
CA GLU A 85 6.44 1.93 -2.54
C GLU A 85 7.03 2.12 -3.93
N ASP A 86 7.53 1.04 -4.54
CA ASP A 86 8.15 1.08 -5.87
C ASP A 86 7.06 1.18 -6.95
N ALA A 87 5.93 0.49 -6.74
CA ALA A 87 4.75 0.61 -7.59
C ALA A 87 3.97 1.93 -7.42
N MET A 88 4.28 2.72 -6.38
CA MET A 88 3.69 4.05 -6.15
C MET A 88 4.45 5.19 -6.86
N LEU A 89 5.59 4.90 -7.49
CA LEU A 89 6.38 5.92 -8.17
C LEU A 89 5.63 6.49 -9.38
N SER A 90 5.56 7.81 -9.48
CA SER A 90 4.98 8.49 -10.64
C SER A 90 5.98 8.59 -11.80
N ASP A 91 5.47 8.63 -13.02
CA ASP A 91 6.24 8.78 -14.26
C ASP A 91 7.17 10.00 -14.23
N VAL A 92 6.75 11.08 -13.56
CA VAL A 92 7.56 12.29 -13.35
C VAL A 92 8.81 11.98 -12.52
N LEU A 93 8.66 11.24 -11.41
CA LEU A 93 9.78 10.85 -10.55
C LEU A 93 10.70 9.84 -11.25
N LEU A 94 10.12 8.96 -12.06
CA LEU A 94 10.87 8.01 -12.88
C LEU A 94 11.72 8.73 -13.93
N THR A 95 11.13 9.72 -14.62
CA THR A 95 11.84 10.53 -15.63
C THR A 95 12.97 11.35 -15.00
N GLN A 96 12.74 11.94 -13.82
CA GLN A 96 13.78 12.65 -13.06
C GLN A 96 14.91 11.70 -12.64
N ARG A 97 14.60 10.49 -12.16
CA ARG A 97 15.60 9.48 -11.80
C ARG A 97 16.40 8.97 -13.00
N GLN A 98 15.75 8.79 -14.15
CA GLN A 98 16.42 8.38 -15.40
C GLN A 98 17.32 9.48 -15.97
N SER A 99 17.02 10.75 -15.72
CA SER A 99 17.82 11.90 -16.16
C SER A 99 19.08 12.17 -15.31
N ALA A 100 19.15 11.59 -14.10
CA ALA A 100 20.33 11.67 -13.26
C ALA A 100 21.40 10.68 -13.75
N LYS A 101 22.54 11.19 -14.24
CA LYS A 101 23.67 10.36 -14.71
C LYS A 101 24.09 9.35 -13.64
N PRO A 102 24.39 8.09 -14.01
CA PRO A 102 24.82 7.08 -13.05
C PRO A 102 26.24 7.41 -12.57
N SER A 103 26.38 7.98 -11.38
CA SER A 103 27.67 8.05 -10.72
C SER A 103 28.05 6.65 -10.24
N SER A 104 29.24 6.23 -10.63
CA SER A 104 29.85 4.93 -10.37
C SER A 104 29.81 4.51 -8.89
N LYS A 105 29.55 3.21 -8.67
CA LYS A 105 29.50 2.50 -7.37
C LYS A 105 28.30 2.83 -6.47
N GLN A 106 27.08 2.54 -6.92
CA GLN A 106 25.92 2.37 -6.03
C GLN A 106 25.60 0.88 -5.89
N ARG A 107 26.07 0.28 -4.79
CA ARG A 107 25.53 -0.97 -4.25
C ARG A 107 24.34 -0.61 -3.34
N ASP A 108 23.28 -0.03 -3.90
CA ASP A 108 21.91 -0.09 -3.36
C ASP A 108 20.92 0.66 -4.29
N GLY A 109 19.97 -0.07 -4.87
CA GLY A 109 18.63 0.45 -5.18
C GLY A 109 18.46 1.60 -6.19
N SER A 110 18.94 1.49 -7.43
CA SER A 110 18.26 2.21 -8.53
C SER A 110 16.92 1.52 -8.80
N ARG A 111 15.92 1.77 -7.95
CA ARG A 111 14.55 1.27 -8.12
C ARG A 111 13.94 1.96 -9.33
N GLY A 112 14.04 1.26 -10.46
CA GLY A 112 13.46 1.65 -11.74
C GLY A 112 11.95 1.43 -11.74
N GLU A 113 11.33 1.82 -12.85
CA GLU A 113 9.92 1.56 -13.11
C GLU A 113 9.63 0.05 -13.05
N VAL A 114 8.58 -0.34 -12.33
CA VAL A 114 8.14 -1.73 -12.30
C VAL A 114 7.34 -2.00 -13.57
N SER A 115 7.78 -2.97 -14.38
CA SER A 115 7.09 -3.33 -15.62
C SER A 115 5.68 -3.87 -15.38
N THR A 116 4.81 -3.69 -16.35
CA THR A 116 3.42 -4.19 -16.29
C THR A 116 3.36 -5.70 -16.04
N ASP A 117 4.25 -6.48 -16.65
CA ASP A 117 4.28 -7.94 -16.48
C ASP A 117 4.56 -8.32 -15.01
N VAL A 118 5.56 -7.70 -14.38
CA VAL A 118 5.87 -7.93 -12.95
C VAL A 118 4.68 -7.56 -12.07
N ARG A 119 3.96 -6.48 -12.41
CA ARG A 119 2.78 -6.04 -11.68
C ARG A 119 1.60 -6.98 -11.83
N LEU A 120 1.40 -7.56 -13.02
CA LEU A 120 0.34 -8.54 -13.29
C LEU A 120 0.64 -9.89 -12.65
N ASP A 121 1.89 -10.35 -12.70
CA ASP A 121 2.33 -11.59 -12.04
C ASP A 121 2.21 -11.47 -10.50
N ASN A 122 2.41 -10.26 -9.95
CA ASN A 122 2.30 -9.96 -8.53
C ASN A 122 1.06 -9.11 -8.20
N ARG A 123 -0.05 -9.34 -8.92
CA ARG A 123 -1.25 -8.48 -8.85
C ARG A 123 -1.80 -8.31 -7.45
N VAL A 124 -1.67 -9.32 -6.58
CA VAL A 124 -2.12 -9.25 -5.18
C VAL A 124 -1.42 -8.10 -4.42
N ILE A 125 -0.13 -7.87 -4.67
CA ILE A 125 0.62 -6.76 -4.06
C ILE A 125 0.34 -5.45 -4.79
N ASP A 126 0.27 -5.47 -6.13
CA ASP A 126 -0.01 -4.28 -6.93
C ASP A 126 -1.38 -3.64 -6.60
N LEU A 127 -2.36 -4.46 -6.22
CA LEU A 127 -3.67 -4.00 -5.75
C LEU A 127 -3.64 -3.31 -4.38
N ARG A 128 -2.57 -3.45 -3.60
CA ARG A 128 -2.40 -2.74 -2.32
C ARG A 128 -1.92 -1.30 -2.52
N VAL A 129 -1.45 -0.95 -3.72
CA VAL A 129 -1.13 0.42 -4.09
C VAL A 129 -2.40 1.28 -3.98
N PRO A 130 -2.39 2.39 -3.19
CA PRO A 130 -3.58 3.20 -2.97
C PRO A 130 -4.30 3.65 -4.25
N ALA A 131 -3.54 3.97 -5.31
CA ALA A 131 -4.11 4.35 -6.60
C ALA A 131 -4.88 3.19 -7.26
N HIS A 132 -4.29 2.00 -7.37
CA HIS A 132 -4.95 0.84 -8.00
C HIS A 132 -6.14 0.35 -7.18
N HIS A 133 -6.01 0.33 -5.85
CA HIS A 133 -7.13 0.04 -4.96
C HIS A 133 -8.28 1.02 -5.19
N SER A 134 -7.98 2.32 -5.32
CA SER A 134 -8.99 3.35 -5.58
C SER A 134 -9.67 3.19 -6.94
N ILE A 135 -8.92 2.81 -7.98
CA ILE A 135 -9.47 2.52 -9.32
C ILE A 135 -10.54 1.41 -9.24
N LEU A 136 -10.25 0.30 -8.55
CA LEU A 136 -11.22 -0.79 -8.41
C LEU A 136 -12.46 -0.38 -7.60
N ARG A 137 -12.29 0.45 -6.56
CA ARG A 137 -13.43 0.99 -5.79
C ARG A 137 -14.31 1.87 -6.65
N ILE A 138 -13.73 2.73 -7.49
CA ILE A 138 -14.46 3.58 -8.44
C ILE A 138 -15.20 2.70 -9.47
N GLN A 139 -14.51 1.72 -10.07
CA GLN A 139 -15.12 0.78 -11.00
C GLN A 139 -16.34 0.05 -10.39
N SER A 140 -16.21 -0.42 -9.16
CA SER A 140 -17.31 -1.04 -8.41
C SER A 140 -18.48 -0.07 -8.23
N LYS A 141 -18.22 1.19 -7.87
CA LYS A 141 -19.26 2.20 -7.70
C LYS A 141 -19.95 2.55 -9.02
N ILE A 142 -19.24 2.60 -10.14
CA ILE A 142 -19.84 2.80 -11.46
C ILE A 142 -20.87 1.69 -11.75
N GLY A 143 -20.49 0.42 -11.56
CA GLY A 143 -21.41 -0.71 -11.79
C GLY A 143 -22.62 -0.71 -10.85
N ASN A 144 -22.45 -0.25 -9.60
CA ASN A 144 -23.55 -0.11 -8.65
C ASN A 144 -24.51 1.01 -9.05
N LEU A 145 -23.98 2.19 -9.38
CA LEU A 145 -24.78 3.35 -9.77
C LEU A 145 -25.54 3.10 -11.07
N PHE A 146 -24.93 2.38 -12.03
CA PHE A 146 -25.60 1.96 -13.26
C PHE A 146 -26.84 1.10 -12.97
N ARG A 147 -26.70 0.08 -12.13
CA ARG A 147 -27.82 -0.80 -11.73
C ARG A 147 -28.87 -0.02 -10.94
N GLU A 148 -28.46 0.79 -9.98
CA GLU A 148 -29.37 1.61 -9.17
C GLU A 148 -30.20 2.59 -10.01
N PHE A 149 -29.60 3.20 -11.02
CA PHE A 149 -30.30 4.10 -11.93
C PHE A 149 -31.38 3.36 -12.74
N LEU A 150 -31.03 2.23 -13.36
CA LEU A 150 -31.96 1.47 -14.19
C LEU A 150 -33.10 0.84 -13.38
N ASP A 151 -32.81 0.37 -12.17
CA ASP A 151 -33.82 -0.17 -11.26
C ASP A 151 -34.90 0.89 -10.91
N LYS A 152 -34.48 2.14 -10.68
CA LYS A 152 -35.40 3.27 -10.44
C LYS A 152 -36.28 3.60 -11.65
N GLU A 153 -35.79 3.35 -12.85
CA GLU A 153 -36.54 3.52 -14.10
C GLU A 153 -37.42 2.29 -14.44
N GLY A 154 -37.48 1.29 -13.57
CA GLY A 154 -38.32 0.10 -13.73
C GLY A 154 -37.74 -0.97 -14.67
N PHE A 155 -36.44 -0.91 -14.97
CA PHE A 155 -35.77 -1.98 -15.71
C PHE A 155 -35.57 -3.22 -14.84
N VAL A 156 -35.60 -4.39 -15.47
CA VAL A 156 -35.34 -5.69 -14.83
C VAL A 156 -33.95 -6.19 -15.23
N GLU A 157 -33.09 -6.46 -14.25
CA GLU A 157 -31.79 -7.07 -14.50
C GLU A 157 -31.95 -8.51 -15.01
N ILE A 158 -31.24 -8.86 -16.09
CA ILE A 158 -31.27 -10.20 -16.69
C ILE A 158 -29.86 -10.80 -16.75
N HIS A 159 -29.77 -12.12 -16.57
CA HIS A 159 -28.52 -12.87 -16.74
C HIS A 159 -28.64 -13.82 -17.93
N SER A 160 -28.03 -13.44 -19.05
CA SER A 160 -27.94 -14.28 -20.25
C SER A 160 -26.78 -15.28 -20.16
N PRO A 161 -26.88 -16.46 -20.80
CA PRO A 161 -25.79 -17.42 -20.86
C PRO A 161 -24.56 -16.79 -21.55
N LYS A 162 -23.39 -16.95 -20.93
CA LYS A 162 -22.10 -16.44 -21.47
C LYS A 162 -21.33 -17.48 -22.30
N LEU A 163 -21.66 -18.76 -22.11
CA LEU A 163 -21.14 -19.87 -22.91
C LEU A 163 -22.18 -20.20 -23.99
N VAL A 164 -21.80 -20.00 -25.25
CA VAL A 164 -22.63 -20.31 -26.41
C VAL A 164 -21.95 -21.38 -27.26
N ALA A 165 -22.76 -22.27 -27.87
CA ALA A 165 -22.26 -23.43 -28.62
C ALA A 165 -21.55 -23.06 -29.93
N THR A 166 -21.77 -21.84 -30.42
CA THR A 166 -21.18 -21.34 -31.65
C THR A 166 -20.73 -19.91 -31.40
N ALA A 167 -19.55 -19.55 -31.92
CA ALA A 167 -19.10 -18.17 -31.88
C ALA A 167 -20.15 -17.29 -32.58
N SER A 168 -20.75 -16.35 -31.85
CA SER A 168 -21.49 -15.27 -32.48
C SER A 168 -20.45 -14.40 -33.17
N GLU A 169 -20.60 -14.17 -34.47
CA GLU A 169 -19.75 -13.25 -35.23
C GLU A 169 -19.87 -11.85 -34.62
N GLY A 170 -18.92 -11.47 -33.76
CA GLY A 170 -18.93 -10.15 -33.12
C GLY A 170 -17.96 -10.06 -31.96
N GLY A 171 -16.73 -9.65 -32.27
CA GLY A 171 -15.77 -9.10 -31.30
C GLY A 171 -15.98 -7.61 -31.13
#